data_AF-A0A818HP23-F1
#
_entry.id   AF-A0A818HP23-F1
#
_cell.length_a   1.000
_cell.length_b   1.000
_cell.length_c   1.000
_cell.angle_alpha   90.00
_cell.angle_beta   90.00
_cell.angle_gamma   90.00
#
_symmetry.space_group_name_H-M   'P 1'
#
loop_
_entity.id
_entity.type
_entity.pdbx_description
1 polymer ?
#
loop_
_entity_poly.entity_id
_entity_poly.type
_entity_poly.pdbx_seq_one_letter_code
_entity_poly.pdbx_strand_id
1 'polypeptide(L)'
;MHIQKRAVSTDTCTDDVQKPTVLNEQKTHKCWRRFMNARATDRAYIPTEYEHAANCLTHGCLIIPAFIAAQRLVIRANTTEEYWSSIIYGNALILLFSFSTIFHCSCFHPTYRDSRLRHLLHRIDRAVIYIFISSSYTPWLLLRPAQSISISTTITIVWTMSLLGITYQLLYHERYKFVETCCYIIVGLFPAIVIADMVDHDGIFEMALGGLIFFSGVFFFKSDGIIPFAHAIWHCFVFFGAAIHYYAVYTYLIVPLPPKIRDNNPDIQ
;
A
#
# COMPACT_ATOMS: atom_id res chain seq x y z
N MET A 1 29.02 -22.12 -84.09
CA MET A 1 29.10 -23.46 -83.47
C MET A 1 29.89 -23.33 -82.17
N HIS A 2 29.21 -23.13 -81.04
CA HIS A 2 29.56 -23.72 -79.75
C HIS A 2 28.44 -23.39 -78.75
N ILE A 3 27.69 -24.43 -78.44
CA ILE A 3 26.64 -24.49 -77.45
C ILE A 3 27.32 -24.82 -76.13
N GLN A 4 26.99 -24.10 -75.05
CA GLN A 4 27.18 -24.64 -73.71
C GLN A 4 25.96 -24.28 -72.84
N LYS A 5 25.21 -25.34 -72.50
CA LYS A 5 24.05 -25.37 -71.61
C LYS A 5 24.50 -25.31 -70.14
N ARG A 6 23.75 -24.60 -69.29
CA ARG A 6 23.41 -24.89 -67.87
C ARG A 6 22.77 -23.62 -67.29
N ALA A 7 21.82 -23.64 -66.37
CA ALA A 7 20.97 -24.66 -65.76
C ALA A 7 19.74 -23.89 -65.22
N VAL A 8 18.61 -24.58 -65.13
CA VAL A 8 17.35 -24.08 -64.57
C VAL A 8 17.52 -23.79 -63.08
N SER A 9 17.22 -22.56 -62.65
CA SER A 9 16.85 -22.24 -61.26
C SER A 9 15.35 -22.00 -61.25
N THR A 10 14.61 -23.01 -60.78
CA THR A 10 13.21 -22.82 -60.37
C THR A 10 13.24 -22.07 -59.05
N ASP A 11 13.00 -20.76 -59.10
CA ASP A 11 12.71 -19.97 -57.91
C ASP A 11 11.36 -20.45 -57.36
N THR A 12 11.42 -21.32 -56.37
CA THR A 12 10.27 -21.67 -55.53
C THR A 12 9.86 -20.42 -54.79
N CYS A 13 8.76 -19.81 -55.22
CA CYS A 13 7.94 -18.95 -54.39
C CYS A 13 7.35 -19.83 -53.28
N THR A 14 8.10 -19.99 -52.20
CA THR A 14 7.52 -20.47 -50.93
C THR A 14 6.86 -19.25 -50.30
N ASP A 15 5.54 -19.24 -50.36
CA ASP A 15 4.68 -18.38 -49.59
C ASP A 15 5.18 -18.29 -48.15
N ASP A 16 5.64 -17.11 -47.74
CA ASP A 16 5.92 -16.79 -46.35
C ASP A 16 4.56 -16.60 -45.65
N VAL A 17 3.84 -17.72 -45.46
CA VAL A 17 2.65 -17.80 -44.61
C VAL A 17 3.15 -17.64 -43.19
N GLN A 18 3.39 -16.39 -42.79
CA GLN A 18 3.75 -16.06 -41.42
C GLN A 18 2.60 -16.55 -40.54
N LYS A 19 2.84 -17.66 -39.82
CA LYS A 19 1.84 -18.38 -39.02
C LYS A 19 1.04 -17.37 -38.20
N PRO A 20 -0.30 -17.43 -38.22
CA PRO A 20 -1.16 -16.47 -37.50
C PRO A 20 -0.77 -16.32 -36.03
N THR A 21 -0.21 -17.36 -35.41
CA THR A 21 0.33 -17.36 -34.05
C THR A 21 1.46 -16.35 -33.83
N VAL A 22 2.43 -16.23 -34.75
CA VAL A 22 3.60 -15.33 -34.62
C VAL A 22 3.20 -13.88 -34.80
N LEU A 23 2.31 -13.60 -35.77
CA LEU A 23 1.72 -12.27 -35.96
C LEU A 23 0.85 -11.84 -34.78
N ASN A 24 0.13 -12.79 -34.15
CA ASN A 24 -0.67 -12.52 -32.98
C ASN A 24 0.21 -12.26 -31.73
N GLU A 25 1.28 -13.03 -31.54
CA GLU A 25 2.29 -12.79 -30.49
C GLU A 25 2.99 -11.45 -30.66
N GLN A 26 3.38 -11.07 -31.89
CA GLN A 26 3.99 -9.76 -32.12
C GLN A 26 3.00 -8.61 -31.89
N LYS A 27 1.73 -8.78 -32.25
CA LYS A 27 0.67 -7.79 -31.95
C LYS A 27 0.41 -7.68 -30.45
N THR A 28 0.34 -8.80 -29.73
CA THR A 28 0.18 -8.78 -28.27
C THR A 28 1.40 -8.13 -27.62
N HIS A 29 2.63 -8.53 -27.95
CA HIS A 29 3.86 -7.92 -27.44
C HIS A 29 3.92 -6.40 -27.70
N LYS A 30 3.47 -5.94 -28.87
CA LYS A 30 3.39 -4.50 -29.20
C LYS A 30 2.30 -3.76 -28.40
N CYS A 31 1.17 -4.42 -28.13
CA CYS A 31 0.10 -3.90 -27.28
C CYS A 31 0.55 -3.77 -25.81
N TRP A 32 1.23 -4.78 -25.27
CA TRP A 32 1.73 -4.81 -23.89
C TRP A 32 2.78 -3.72 -23.63
N ARG A 33 3.66 -3.43 -24.60
CA ARG A 33 4.66 -2.35 -24.47
C ARG A 33 4.07 -0.97 -24.24
N ARG A 34 2.82 -0.70 -24.67
CA ARG A 34 2.15 0.60 -24.46
C ARG A 34 1.90 0.90 -22.97
N PHE A 35 1.72 -0.14 -22.17
CA PHE A 35 1.43 -0.04 -20.73
C PHE A 35 2.67 -0.26 -19.85
N MET A 36 3.80 -0.59 -20.47
CA MET A 36 5.05 -0.79 -19.74
C MET A 36 5.74 0.53 -19.43
N ASN A 37 6.13 0.69 -18.17
CA ASN A 37 6.95 1.82 -17.73
C ASN A 37 8.42 1.52 -17.96
N ALA A 38 9.22 2.57 -18.13
CA ALA A 38 10.68 2.41 -18.20
C ALA A 38 11.23 1.98 -16.83
N ARG A 39 12.17 1.03 -16.83
CA ARG A 39 12.82 0.57 -15.60
C ARG A 39 13.62 1.71 -14.98
N ALA A 40 13.38 1.95 -13.69
CA ALA A 40 14.09 2.96 -12.93
C ALA A 40 15.45 2.42 -12.46
N THR A 41 16.51 2.55 -13.28
CA THR A 41 17.88 2.13 -12.91
C THR A 41 18.50 3.10 -11.90
N ASP A 42 18.80 4.33 -12.34
CA ASP A 42 19.54 5.34 -11.54
C ASP A 42 18.73 6.61 -11.28
N ARG A 43 17.45 6.61 -11.68
CA ARG A 43 16.55 7.76 -11.56
C ARG A 43 15.26 7.37 -10.82
N ALA A 44 14.51 8.39 -10.45
CA ALA A 44 13.15 8.27 -9.94
C ALA A 44 12.29 7.46 -10.93
N TYR A 45 11.40 6.61 -10.40
CA TYR A 45 10.44 5.92 -11.24
C TYR A 45 9.46 6.92 -11.88
N ILE A 46 9.20 6.76 -13.18
CA ILE A 46 8.28 7.64 -13.92
C ILE A 46 7.18 6.75 -14.53
N PRO A 47 5.99 6.71 -13.91
CA PRO A 47 4.83 6.00 -14.43
C PRO A 47 4.33 6.60 -15.76
N THR A 48 3.65 5.77 -16.55
CA THR A 48 2.84 6.20 -17.70
C THR A 48 1.59 6.93 -17.23
N GLU A 49 0.95 7.70 -18.13
CA GLU A 49 -0.32 8.37 -17.82
C GLU A 49 -1.43 7.38 -17.42
N TYR A 50 -1.41 6.17 -18.01
CA TYR A 50 -2.34 5.10 -17.64
C TYR A 50 -2.12 4.61 -16.21
N GLU A 51 -0.86 4.40 -15.81
CA GLU A 51 -0.56 3.95 -14.45
C GLU A 51 -0.83 5.07 -13.43
N HIS A 52 -0.54 6.33 -13.75
CA HIS A 52 -0.96 7.46 -12.92
C HIS A 52 -2.49 7.47 -12.70
N ALA A 53 -3.27 7.20 -13.75
CA ALA A 53 -4.73 7.18 -13.64
C ALA A 53 -5.21 6.00 -12.78
N ALA A 54 -4.59 4.83 -12.96
CA ALA A 54 -4.86 3.66 -12.14
C ALA A 54 -4.52 3.91 -10.67
N ASN A 55 -3.35 4.51 -10.37
CA ASN A 55 -2.91 4.85 -9.02
C ASN A 55 -3.86 5.85 -8.34
N CYS A 56 -4.32 6.87 -9.08
CA CYS A 56 -5.33 7.81 -8.61
C CYS A 56 -6.66 7.12 -8.33
N LEU A 57 -7.10 6.21 -9.19
CA LEU A 57 -8.39 5.52 -9.01
C LEU A 57 -8.36 4.57 -7.82
N THR A 58 -7.29 3.78 -7.66
CA THR A 58 -7.19 2.76 -6.60
C THR A 58 -7.17 3.36 -5.20
N HIS A 59 -6.50 4.49 -4.99
CA HIS A 59 -6.48 5.17 -3.68
C HIS A 59 -7.53 6.28 -3.56
N GLY A 60 -7.82 7.01 -4.63
CA GLY A 60 -8.75 8.15 -4.60
C GLY A 60 -10.18 7.72 -4.25
N CYS A 61 -10.61 6.54 -4.71
CA CYS A 61 -11.92 6.01 -4.35
C CYS A 61 -12.03 5.62 -2.86
N LEU A 62 -10.90 5.45 -2.16
CA LEU A 62 -10.83 5.02 -0.76
C LEU A 62 -10.80 6.18 0.23
N ILE A 63 -10.64 7.42 -0.23
CA ILE A 63 -10.65 8.61 0.64
C ILE A 63 -11.98 8.71 1.41
N ILE A 64 -13.11 8.62 0.72
CA ILE A 64 -14.44 8.70 1.35
C ILE A 64 -14.65 7.53 2.33
N PRO A 65 -14.42 6.25 1.95
CA PRO A 65 -14.41 5.14 2.89
C PRO A 65 -13.51 5.35 4.11
N ALA A 66 -12.32 5.94 3.95
CA ALA A 66 -11.40 6.21 5.05
C ALA A 66 -11.96 7.25 6.06
N PHE A 67 -12.61 8.30 5.57
CA PHE A 67 -13.32 9.25 6.45
C PHE A 67 -14.44 8.58 7.23
N ILE A 68 -15.26 7.76 6.56
CA ILE A 68 -16.34 7.01 7.21
C ILE A 68 -15.76 6.04 8.24
N ALA A 69 -14.70 5.31 7.87
CA ALA A 69 -14.01 4.35 8.72
C ALA A 69 -13.46 5.02 9.99
N ALA A 70 -12.78 6.17 9.85
CA ALA A 70 -12.29 6.96 10.97
C ALA A 70 -13.43 7.45 11.88
N GLN A 71 -14.50 8.00 11.29
CA GLN A 71 -15.66 8.46 12.05
C GLN A 71 -16.32 7.31 12.84
N ARG A 72 -16.42 6.13 12.23
CA ARG A 72 -17.00 4.93 12.86
C ARG A 72 -16.20 4.43 14.06
N LEU A 73 -14.87 4.54 14.03
CA LEU A 73 -14.03 4.22 15.19
C LEU A 73 -14.30 5.22 16.33
N VAL A 74 -14.29 6.52 16.02
CA VAL A 74 -14.49 7.58 17.01
C VAL A 74 -15.88 7.50 17.67
N ILE A 75 -16.94 7.24 16.91
CA ILE A 75 -18.30 7.12 17.45
C ILE A 75 -18.45 5.91 18.38
N ARG A 76 -17.70 4.83 18.15
CA ARG A 76 -17.76 3.62 18.98
C ARG A 76 -16.88 3.68 20.22
N ALA A 77 -15.90 4.59 20.26
CA ALA A 77 -15.00 4.71 21.39
C ALA A 77 -15.73 5.14 22.67
N ASN A 78 -15.52 4.38 23.74
CA ASN A 78 -16.14 4.57 25.05
C ASN A 78 -15.13 4.99 26.12
N THR A 79 -13.86 4.70 25.89
CA THR A 79 -12.74 5.07 26.79
C THR A 79 -11.86 6.14 26.14
N THR A 80 -11.05 6.81 26.97
CA THR A 80 -10.09 7.81 26.49
C THR A 80 -9.04 7.18 25.57
N GLU A 81 -8.62 5.96 25.90
CA GLU A 81 -7.65 5.16 25.16
C GLU A 81 -8.23 4.74 23.79
N GLU A 82 -9.49 4.30 23.75
CA GLU A 82 -10.18 3.97 22.50
C GLU A 82 -10.34 5.21 21.62
N TYR A 83 -10.66 6.37 22.21
CA TYR A 83 -10.82 7.62 21.49
C TYR A 83 -9.51 8.04 20.82
N TRP A 84 -8.40 8.10 21.56
CA TRP A 84 -7.11 8.48 21.00
C TRP A 84 -6.60 7.46 19.98
N SER A 85 -6.79 6.17 20.23
CA SER A 85 -6.48 5.10 19.26
C SER A 85 -7.25 5.29 17.96
N SER A 86 -8.54 5.62 18.04
CA SER A 86 -9.40 5.90 16.90
C SER A 86 -8.94 7.13 16.11
N ILE A 87 -8.59 8.21 16.79
CA ILE A 87 -8.11 9.44 16.17
C ILE A 87 -6.78 9.20 15.45
N ILE A 88 -5.81 8.56 16.10
CA ILE A 88 -4.48 8.31 15.55
C ILE A 88 -4.55 7.40 14.32
N TYR A 89 -5.27 6.28 14.42
CA TYR A 89 -5.38 5.33 13.33
C TYR A 89 -6.28 5.82 12.20
N GLY A 90 -7.43 6.40 12.52
CA GLY A 90 -8.37 6.96 11.54
C GLY A 90 -7.77 8.09 10.71
N ASN A 91 -7.04 9.02 11.33
CA ASN A 91 -6.34 10.07 10.57
C ASN A 91 -5.23 9.50 9.70
N ALA A 92 -4.49 8.48 10.15
CA ALA A 92 -3.46 7.85 9.34
C ALA A 92 -4.04 7.19 8.07
N LEU A 93 -5.22 6.55 8.16
CA LEU A 93 -5.94 6.03 6.99
C LEU A 93 -6.29 7.15 5.99
N ILE A 94 -6.84 8.26 6.48
CA ILE A 94 -7.20 9.42 5.65
C ILE A 94 -5.94 9.98 4.96
N LEU A 95 -4.86 10.17 5.71
CA LEU A 95 -3.59 10.71 5.21
C LEU A 95 -3.00 9.79 4.13
N LEU A 96 -3.01 8.47 4.36
CA LEU A 96 -2.48 7.47 3.42
C LEU A 96 -3.13 7.60 2.05
N PHE A 97 -4.46 7.52 1.99
CA PHE A 97 -5.15 7.58 0.70
C PHE A 97 -5.15 8.99 0.09
N SER A 98 -5.22 10.03 0.92
CA SER A 98 -5.24 11.42 0.44
C SER A 98 -3.90 11.84 -0.17
N PHE A 99 -2.78 11.66 0.53
CA PHE A 99 -1.48 12.10 0.03
C PHE A 99 -1.02 11.31 -1.19
N SER A 100 -1.31 10.01 -1.23
CA SER A 100 -1.05 9.19 -2.42
C SER A 100 -1.85 9.67 -3.62
N THR A 101 -3.15 9.95 -3.42
CA THR A 101 -4.01 10.47 -4.49
C THR A 101 -3.56 11.85 -4.95
N ILE A 102 -3.27 12.77 -4.03
CA ILE A 102 -2.80 14.13 -4.36
C ILE A 102 -1.50 14.07 -5.15
N PHE A 103 -0.55 13.22 -4.73
CA PHE A 103 0.71 13.03 -5.44
C PHE A 103 0.49 12.57 -6.88
N HIS A 104 -0.25 11.47 -7.09
CA HIS A 104 -0.48 10.96 -8.44
C HIS A 104 -1.34 11.91 -9.30
N CYS A 105 -2.33 12.58 -8.72
CA CYS A 105 -3.13 13.58 -9.41
C CYS A 105 -2.28 14.77 -9.89
N SER A 106 -1.26 15.17 -9.11
CA SER A 106 -0.36 16.28 -9.47
C SER A 106 0.43 16.01 -10.76
N CYS A 107 0.56 14.75 -11.18
CA CYS A 107 1.29 14.36 -12.38
C CYS A 107 0.54 14.67 -13.68
N PHE A 108 -0.78 14.89 -13.63
CA PHE A 108 -1.59 15.27 -14.78
C PHE A 108 -1.52 16.75 -15.13
N HIS A 109 -1.09 17.59 -14.18
CA HIS A 109 -1.05 19.04 -14.41
C HIS A 109 0.32 19.48 -14.94
N PRO A 110 0.40 20.10 -16.14
CA PRO A 110 1.68 20.45 -16.76
C PRO A 110 2.58 21.32 -15.88
N THR A 111 1.99 22.27 -15.14
CA THR A 111 2.71 23.17 -14.23
C THR A 111 3.37 22.46 -13.06
N TYR A 112 2.80 21.34 -12.60
CA TYR A 112 3.32 20.60 -11.44
C TYR A 112 4.24 19.46 -11.83
N ARG A 113 4.27 19.09 -13.11
CA ARG A 113 5.02 17.93 -13.62
C ARG A 113 6.49 17.97 -13.22
N ASP A 114 7.18 19.10 -13.22
CA ASP A 114 8.59 19.17 -12.74
C ASP A 114 8.76 20.18 -11.58
N SER A 115 7.72 20.33 -10.76
CA SER A 115 7.71 21.29 -9.67
C SER A 115 8.38 20.76 -8.40
N ARG A 116 8.94 21.68 -7.59
CA ARG A 116 9.39 21.38 -6.21
C ARG A 116 8.26 20.79 -5.36
N LEU A 117 7.02 21.21 -5.61
CA LEU A 117 5.83 20.71 -4.93
C LEU A 117 5.61 19.22 -5.20
N ARG A 118 5.75 18.75 -6.45
CA ARG A 118 5.64 17.32 -6.77
C ARG A 118 6.66 16.47 -6.01
N HIS A 119 7.91 16.94 -5.96
CA HIS A 119 8.96 16.25 -5.20
C HIS A 119 8.65 16.20 -3.70
N LEU A 120 8.09 17.27 -3.14
CA LEU A 120 7.64 17.29 -1.75
C LEU A 120 6.47 16.32 -1.53
N LEU A 121 5.46 16.32 -2.41
CA LEU A 121 4.32 15.41 -2.33
C LEU A 121 4.76 13.94 -2.43
N HIS A 122 5.71 13.62 -3.31
CA HIS A 122 6.26 12.26 -3.41
C HIS A 122 7.00 11.84 -2.12
N ARG A 123 7.73 12.76 -1.48
CA ARG A 123 8.37 12.51 -0.19
C ARG A 123 7.34 12.29 0.91
N ILE A 124 6.29 13.11 0.95
CA ILE A 124 5.21 13.01 1.94
C ILE A 124 4.45 11.71 1.76
N ASP A 125 4.05 11.35 0.55
CA ASP A 125 3.34 10.10 0.25
C ASP A 125 4.09 8.88 0.83
N ARG A 126 5.41 8.81 0.59
CA ARG A 126 6.26 7.74 1.14
C ARG A 126 6.50 7.86 2.64
N ALA A 127 6.53 9.06 3.20
CA ALA A 127 6.66 9.27 4.64
C ALA A 127 5.38 8.84 5.39
N VAL A 128 4.21 9.04 4.80
CA VAL A 128 2.92 8.67 5.38
C VAL A 128 2.81 7.15 5.58
N ILE A 129 3.51 6.34 4.80
CA ILE A 129 3.59 4.88 5.02
C ILE A 129 4.12 4.57 6.44
N TYR A 130 5.14 5.27 6.92
CA TYR A 130 5.68 5.07 8.27
C TYR A 130 4.64 5.44 9.34
N ILE A 131 3.96 6.58 9.17
CA ILE A 131 2.89 7.03 10.07
C ILE A 131 1.78 5.98 10.10
N PHE A 132 1.36 5.49 8.94
CA PHE A 132 0.31 4.49 8.82
C PHE A 132 0.67 3.19 9.53
N ILE A 133 1.90 2.68 9.36
CA ILE A 133 2.35 1.47 10.05
C ILE A 133 2.31 1.68 11.57
N SER A 134 2.92 2.74 12.10
CA SER A 134 2.93 2.99 13.56
C SER A 134 1.53 3.23 14.13
N SER A 135 0.68 3.97 13.40
CA SER A 135 -0.70 4.22 13.81
C SER A 135 -1.56 2.95 13.78
N SER A 136 -1.34 2.03 12.83
CA SER A 136 -2.10 0.77 12.74
C SER A 136 -1.89 -0.15 13.94
N TYR A 137 -0.71 -0.06 14.58
CA TYR A 137 -0.39 -0.81 15.79
C TYR A 137 -0.79 -0.11 17.09
N THR A 138 -1.07 1.19 17.04
CA THR A 138 -1.39 1.98 18.24
C THR A 138 -2.63 1.46 19.00
N PRO A 139 -3.77 1.11 18.35
CA PRO A 139 -4.91 0.52 19.05
C PRO A 139 -4.57 -0.77 19.78
N TRP A 140 -3.77 -1.64 19.16
CA TRP A 140 -3.36 -2.92 19.76
C TRP A 140 -2.51 -2.70 21.00
N LEU A 141 -1.53 -1.81 20.89
CA LEU A 141 -0.62 -1.54 22.00
C LEU A 141 -1.32 -0.77 23.13
N LEU A 142 -2.28 0.13 22.85
CA LEU A 142 -2.96 0.88 23.91
C LEU A 142 -4.10 0.10 24.59
N LEU A 143 -4.80 -0.76 23.85
CA LEU A 143 -6.06 -1.36 24.32
C LEU A 143 -5.92 -2.80 24.80
N ARG A 144 -4.83 -3.49 24.45
CA ARG A 144 -4.66 -4.91 24.79
C ARG A 144 -3.38 -5.17 25.59
N PRO A 145 -3.47 -5.87 26.75
CA PRO A 145 -2.31 -6.23 27.55
C PRO A 145 -1.46 -7.33 26.88
N ALA A 146 -0.14 -7.21 27.02
CA ALA A 146 0.84 -8.23 26.69
C ALA A 146 1.24 -9.02 27.95
N GLN A 147 1.70 -10.26 27.78
CA GLN A 147 2.03 -11.15 28.89
C GLN A 147 3.35 -10.75 29.56
N SER A 148 4.41 -10.59 28.76
CA SER A 148 5.78 -10.45 29.25
C SER A 148 6.46 -9.17 28.76
N ILE A 149 5.99 -8.59 27.65
CA ILE A 149 6.63 -7.46 27.00
C ILE A 149 6.01 -6.12 27.44
N SER A 150 6.86 -5.13 27.72
CA SER A 150 6.42 -3.77 28.06
C SER A 150 5.77 -3.07 26.85
N ILE A 151 4.47 -2.83 26.96
CA ILE A 151 3.68 -2.08 25.98
C ILE A 151 4.22 -0.66 25.78
N SER A 152 4.43 0.08 26.88
CA SER A 152 4.83 1.49 26.83
C SER A 152 6.20 1.66 26.14
N THR A 153 7.11 0.73 26.39
CA THR A 153 8.42 0.67 25.71
C THR A 153 8.24 0.37 24.22
N THR A 154 7.35 -0.57 23.88
CA THR A 154 7.08 -0.93 22.49
C THR A 154 6.50 0.24 21.70
N ILE A 155 5.49 0.94 22.21
CA ILE A 155 4.93 2.14 21.57
C ILE A 155 6.02 3.16 21.29
N THR A 156 6.88 3.43 22.29
CA THR A 156 7.97 4.40 22.17
C THR A 156 8.95 3.99 21.05
N ILE A 157 9.35 2.72 21.01
CA ILE A 157 10.25 2.18 19.98
C ILE A 157 9.62 2.31 18.59
N VAL A 158 8.36 1.90 18.43
CA VAL A 158 7.68 1.90 17.13
C VAL A 158 7.56 3.31 16.56
N TRP A 159 7.12 4.27 17.38
CA TRP A 159 7.02 5.67 16.96
C TRP A 159 8.39 6.31 16.73
N THR A 160 9.41 5.94 17.50
CA THR A 160 10.80 6.39 17.26
C THR A 160 11.33 5.85 15.93
N MET A 161 11.13 4.57 15.63
CA MET A 161 11.53 3.98 14.35
C MET A 161 10.78 4.61 13.18
N SER A 162 9.48 4.88 13.35
CA SER A 162 8.67 5.59 12.36
C SER A 162 9.22 7.00 12.10
N LEU A 163 9.54 7.77 13.14
CA LEU A 163 10.13 9.10 13.01
C LEU A 163 11.52 9.08 12.34
N LEU A 164 12.35 8.09 12.68
CA LEU A 164 13.64 7.88 12.02
C LEU A 164 13.46 7.53 10.54
N GLY A 165 12.49 6.67 10.22
CA GLY A 165 12.13 6.32 8.84
C GLY A 165 11.64 7.51 8.03
N ILE A 166 10.78 8.35 8.62
CA ILE A 166 10.33 9.61 8.01
C ILE A 166 11.51 10.54 7.78
N THR A 167 12.39 10.71 8.77
CA THR A 167 13.59 11.54 8.65
C THR A 167 14.49 11.05 7.52
N TYR A 168 14.75 9.74 7.46
CA TYR A 168 15.48 9.12 6.37
C TYR A 168 14.81 9.40 5.02
N GLN A 169 13.49 9.26 4.93
CA GLN A 169 12.75 9.48 3.69
C GLN A 169 12.81 10.92 3.21
N LEU A 170 12.78 11.88 4.14
CA LEU A 170 12.89 13.30 3.82
C LEU A 170 14.31 13.70 3.39
N LEU A 171 15.36 13.09 3.96
CA LEU A 171 16.76 13.43 3.69
C LEU A 171 17.37 12.65 2.49
N TYR A 172 17.08 11.37 2.36
CA TYR A 172 17.72 10.44 1.41
C TYR A 172 16.76 9.88 0.35
N HIS A 173 15.65 10.59 0.09
CA HIS A 173 14.61 10.23 -0.87
C HIS A 173 15.15 9.53 -2.14
N GLU A 174 14.69 8.30 -2.38
CA GLU A 174 15.02 7.43 -3.52
C GLU A 174 16.50 7.10 -3.76
N ARG A 175 17.42 7.53 -2.88
CA ARG A 175 18.86 7.29 -3.05
C ARG A 175 19.24 5.83 -2.80
N TYR A 176 18.71 5.23 -1.73
CA TYR A 176 18.94 3.81 -1.41
C TYR A 176 17.61 3.07 -1.29
N LYS A 177 17.02 2.71 -2.43
CA LYS A 177 15.71 2.05 -2.53
C LYS A 177 15.63 0.73 -1.75
N PHE A 178 16.75 0.00 -1.58
CA PHE A 178 16.78 -1.24 -0.79
C PHE A 178 16.66 -0.96 0.71
N VAL A 179 17.45 -0.03 1.23
CA VAL A 179 17.43 0.39 2.64
C VAL A 179 16.04 0.84 3.04
N GLU A 180 15.40 1.65 2.21
CA GLU A 180 14.04 2.13 2.46
C GLU A 180 13.02 0.98 2.59
N THR A 181 13.07 0.00 1.70
CA THR A 181 12.20 -1.19 1.77
C THR A 181 12.47 -2.00 3.05
N CYS A 182 13.75 -2.17 3.43
CA CYS A 182 14.11 -2.83 4.68
C CYS A 182 13.56 -2.07 5.90
N CYS A 183 13.65 -0.74 5.93
CA CYS A 183 13.10 0.08 7.00
C CYS A 183 11.59 -0.13 7.15
N TYR A 184 10.82 -0.14 6.05
CA TYR A 184 9.38 -0.43 6.10
C TYR A 184 9.08 -1.82 6.68
N ILE A 185 9.81 -2.85 6.23
CA ILE A 185 9.63 -4.23 6.71
C ILE A 185 9.96 -4.33 8.20
N ILE A 186 11.05 -3.71 8.66
CA ILE A 186 11.47 -3.77 10.07
C ILE A 186 10.44 -3.05 10.97
N VAL A 187 10.00 -1.84 10.59
CA VAL A 187 8.95 -1.11 11.33
C VAL A 187 7.62 -1.87 11.32
N GLY A 188 7.32 -2.58 10.22
CA GLY A 188 6.13 -3.41 10.07
C GLY A 188 6.16 -4.69 10.89
N LEU A 189 7.29 -5.39 10.99
CA LEU A 189 7.38 -6.69 11.65
C LEU A 189 7.69 -6.61 13.15
N PHE A 190 8.43 -5.58 13.59
CA PHE A 190 8.82 -5.45 15.00
C PHE A 190 7.62 -5.49 15.98
N PRO A 191 6.51 -4.76 15.76
CA PRO A 191 5.36 -4.77 16.67
C PRO A 191 4.62 -6.11 16.70
N ALA A 192 4.73 -6.92 15.63
CA ALA A 192 4.08 -8.22 15.54
C ALA A 192 4.59 -9.21 16.61
N ILE A 193 5.84 -9.05 17.07
CA ILE A 193 6.41 -9.83 18.18
C ILE A 193 5.61 -9.59 19.46
N VAL A 194 5.27 -8.33 19.74
CA VAL A 194 4.53 -7.93 20.94
C VAL A 194 3.06 -8.31 20.83
N ILE A 195 2.48 -8.20 19.63
CA ILE A 195 1.11 -8.63 19.39
C ILE A 195 0.97 -10.14 19.57
N ALA A 196 1.96 -10.93 19.17
CA ALA A 196 1.96 -12.37 19.39
C ALA A 196 2.09 -12.78 20.87
N ASP A 197 2.61 -11.88 21.73
CA ASP A 197 2.71 -12.08 23.19
C ASP A 197 1.45 -11.61 23.94
N MET A 198 0.40 -11.18 23.23
CA MET A 198 -0.83 -10.71 23.86
C MET A 198 -1.56 -11.83 24.60
N VAL A 199 -2.24 -11.46 25.68
CA VAL A 199 -3.02 -12.41 26.50
C VAL A 199 -4.24 -12.91 25.71
N ASP A 200 -4.95 -11.99 25.08
CA ASP A 200 -6.10 -12.26 24.22
C ASP A 200 -5.66 -12.36 22.76
N HIS A 201 -6.10 -13.42 22.08
CA HIS A 201 -5.72 -13.76 20.72
C HIS A 201 -6.75 -13.33 19.66
N ASP A 202 -7.90 -12.79 20.07
CA ASP A 202 -8.95 -12.37 19.15
C ASP A 202 -8.46 -11.29 18.18
N GLY A 203 -8.62 -11.48 16.87
CA GLY A 203 -8.14 -10.51 15.88
C GLY A 203 -6.65 -10.60 15.51
N ILE A 204 -5.84 -11.43 16.18
CA ILE A 204 -4.43 -11.63 15.82
C ILE A 204 -4.31 -12.30 14.45
N PHE A 205 -5.23 -13.21 14.12
CA PHE A 205 -5.25 -13.86 12.80
C PHE A 205 -5.43 -12.83 11.68
N GLU A 206 -6.34 -11.88 11.83
CA GLU A 206 -6.59 -10.79 10.90
C GLU A 206 -5.35 -9.88 10.80
N MET A 207 -4.70 -9.58 11.91
CA MET A 207 -3.45 -8.81 11.90
C MET A 207 -2.34 -9.52 11.12
N ALA A 208 -2.18 -10.84 11.31
CA ALA A 208 -1.22 -11.66 10.59
C ALA A 208 -1.57 -11.74 9.10
N LEU A 209 -2.84 -11.95 8.75
CA LEU A 209 -3.31 -12.01 7.38
C LEU A 209 -3.11 -10.67 6.65
N GLY A 210 -3.52 -9.56 7.26
CA GLY A 210 -3.29 -8.22 6.71
C GLY A 210 -1.79 -7.91 6.56
N GLY A 211 -0.98 -8.32 7.53
CA GLY A 211 0.49 -8.22 7.47
C GLY A 211 1.08 -9.01 6.30
N LEU A 212 0.60 -10.23 6.04
CA LEU A 212 1.01 -11.05 4.91
C LEU A 212 0.61 -10.41 3.57
N ILE A 213 -0.58 -9.81 3.48
CA ILE A 213 -1.02 -9.05 2.30
C ILE A 213 -0.09 -7.85 2.06
N PHE A 214 0.23 -7.05 3.09
CA PHE A 214 1.21 -5.96 2.96
C PHE A 214 2.57 -6.46 2.48
N PHE A 215 3.09 -7.52 3.10
CA PHE A 215 4.38 -8.11 2.75
C PHE A 215 4.40 -8.62 1.30
N SER A 216 3.35 -9.30 0.87
CA SER A 216 3.18 -9.77 -0.51
C SER A 216 3.13 -8.60 -1.50
N GLY A 217 2.51 -7.49 -1.12
CA GLY A 217 2.49 -6.27 -1.89
C GLY A 217 3.89 -5.71 -2.18
N VAL A 218 4.85 -5.88 -1.27
CA VAL A 218 6.22 -5.34 -1.43
C VAL A 218 6.88 -5.89 -2.70
N PHE A 219 6.52 -7.11 -3.12
CA PHE A 219 6.96 -7.67 -4.39
C PHE A 219 6.56 -6.78 -5.58
N PHE A 220 5.30 -6.32 -5.63
CA PHE A 220 4.80 -5.43 -6.67
C PHE A 220 5.41 -4.03 -6.57
N PHE A 221 5.57 -3.51 -5.35
CA PHE A 221 6.26 -2.24 -5.11
C PHE A 221 7.69 -2.24 -5.66
N LYS A 222 8.41 -3.37 -5.56
CA LYS A 222 9.77 -3.51 -6.13
C LYS A 222 9.79 -3.89 -7.61
N SER A 223 8.63 -4.18 -8.18
CA SER A 223 8.45 -4.54 -9.59
C SER A 223 8.09 -3.35 -10.48
N ASP A 224 8.15 -2.12 -9.96
CA ASP A 224 7.96 -0.88 -10.72
C ASP A 224 8.89 -0.84 -11.96
N GLY A 225 8.28 -0.72 -13.14
CA GLY A 225 8.99 -0.75 -14.44
C GLY A 225 9.41 -2.13 -14.94
N ILE A 226 9.01 -3.20 -14.25
CA ILE A 226 9.17 -4.60 -14.69
C ILE A 226 7.80 -5.18 -15.08
N ILE A 227 6.78 -4.95 -14.26
CA ILE A 227 5.40 -5.40 -14.49
C ILE A 227 4.55 -4.17 -14.86
N PRO A 228 3.69 -4.23 -15.89
CA PRO A 228 2.76 -3.14 -16.19
C PRO A 228 1.78 -2.95 -15.02
N PHE A 229 1.55 -1.70 -14.62
CA PHE A 229 0.68 -1.35 -13.49
C PHE A 229 1.13 -1.93 -12.13
N ALA A 230 2.42 -2.28 -11.96
CA ALA A 230 2.93 -2.83 -10.70
C ALA A 230 2.58 -1.96 -9.49
N HIS A 231 2.68 -0.63 -9.64
CA HIS A 231 2.40 0.31 -8.56
C HIS A 231 0.91 0.36 -8.21
N ALA A 232 0.05 0.29 -9.22
CA ALA A 232 -1.40 0.25 -9.01
C ALA A 232 -1.83 -1.07 -8.34
N ILE A 233 -1.18 -2.18 -8.69
CA ILE A 233 -1.40 -3.47 -8.02
C ILE A 233 -0.94 -3.37 -6.55
N TRP A 234 0.23 -2.75 -6.30
CA TRP A 234 0.69 -2.47 -4.93
C TRP A 234 -0.34 -1.69 -4.12
N HIS A 235 -0.97 -0.65 -4.69
CA HIS A 235 -2.07 0.08 -4.05
C HIS A 235 -3.23 -0.82 -3.63
N CYS A 236 -3.60 -1.80 -4.47
CA CYS A 236 -4.63 -2.78 -4.11
C CYS A 236 -4.21 -3.62 -2.89
N PHE A 237 -2.96 -4.06 -2.81
CA PHE A 237 -2.45 -4.78 -1.63
C PHE A 237 -2.47 -3.90 -0.37
N VAL A 238 -2.09 -2.62 -0.50
CA VAL A 238 -2.16 -1.65 0.60
C VAL A 238 -3.59 -1.50 1.10
N PHE A 239 -4.55 -1.37 0.18
CA PHE A 239 -5.98 -1.31 0.52
C PHE A 239 -6.46 -2.56 1.26
N PHE A 240 -6.24 -3.75 0.70
CA PHE A 240 -6.74 -4.98 1.31
C PHE A 240 -6.10 -5.24 2.68
N GLY A 241 -4.79 -4.99 2.82
CA GLY A 241 -4.11 -5.06 4.11
C GLY A 241 -4.70 -4.08 5.13
N ALA A 242 -4.92 -2.82 4.72
CA ALA A 242 -5.50 -1.79 5.57
C ALA A 242 -6.95 -2.10 5.96
N ALA A 243 -7.75 -2.65 5.05
CA ALA A 243 -9.13 -3.04 5.31
C ALA A 243 -9.22 -4.19 6.34
N ILE A 244 -8.33 -5.18 6.24
CA ILE A 244 -8.26 -6.29 7.21
C ILE A 244 -7.81 -5.79 8.59
N HIS A 245 -6.76 -4.96 8.65
CA HIS A 245 -6.31 -4.36 9.91
C HIS A 245 -7.39 -3.47 10.52
N TYR A 246 -8.09 -2.68 9.72
CA TYR A 246 -9.22 -1.87 10.17
C TYR A 246 -10.34 -2.73 10.74
N TYR A 247 -10.71 -3.79 10.02
CA TYR A 247 -11.73 -4.74 10.47
C TYR A 247 -11.36 -5.35 11.82
N ALA A 248 -10.10 -5.73 12.02
CA ALA A 248 -9.62 -6.30 13.26
C ALA A 248 -9.75 -5.30 14.43
N VAL A 249 -9.29 -4.06 14.24
CA VAL A 249 -9.42 -2.99 15.26
C VAL A 249 -10.90 -2.70 15.57
N TYR A 250 -11.73 -2.56 14.54
CA TYR A 250 -13.14 -2.22 14.67
C TYR A 250 -13.99 -3.30 15.35
N THR A 251 -13.59 -4.57 15.20
CA THR A 251 -14.36 -5.72 15.68
C THR A 251 -13.89 -6.19 17.06
N TYR A 252 -12.59 -6.18 17.31
CA TYR A 252 -12.01 -6.80 18.50
C TYR A 252 -11.52 -5.81 19.56
N LEU A 253 -11.23 -4.55 19.19
CA LEU A 253 -10.68 -3.57 20.12
C LEU A 253 -11.66 -2.44 20.45
N ILE A 254 -12.39 -1.91 19.46
CA ILE A 254 -13.31 -0.78 19.65
C ILE A 254 -14.76 -1.29 19.53
N VAL A 255 -15.19 -1.99 20.57
CA VAL A 255 -16.49 -2.67 20.65
C VAL A 255 -17.52 -1.72 21.27
N PRO A 256 -18.75 -1.63 20.72
CA PRO A 256 -19.80 -0.82 21.34
C PRO A 256 -20.17 -1.37 22.72
N LEU A 257 -20.47 -0.46 23.67
CA LEU A 257 -20.99 -0.85 24.98
C LEU A 257 -22.24 -1.73 24.84
N PRO A 258 -22.41 -2.75 25.70
CA PRO A 258 -23.65 -3.49 25.76
C PRO A 258 -24.81 -2.53 26.08
N PRO A 259 -26.03 -2.79 25.57
CA PRO A 259 -27.19 -1.96 25.87
C PRO A 259 -27.36 -1.84 27.39
N LYS A 260 -27.55 -0.62 27.91
CA LYS A 260 -27.94 -0.44 29.31
C LYS A 260 -29.22 -1.23 29.56
N ILE A 261 -29.15 -2.29 30.37
CA ILE A 261 -30.33 -2.94 30.90
C ILE A 261 -31.06 -1.87 31.71
N ARG A 262 -32.26 -1.48 31.27
CA ARG A 262 -33.13 -0.64 32.10
C ARG A 262 -33.56 -1.52 33.27
N ASP A 263 -33.00 -1.26 34.44
CA ASP A 263 -33.56 -1.76 35.69
C ASP A 263 -34.94 -1.13 35.86
N ASN A 264 -35.96 -1.80 35.33
CA ASN A 264 -37.35 -1.54 35.65
C ASN A 264 -37.58 -2.09 37.07
N ASN A 265 -37.04 -1.43 38.09
CA ASN A 265 -37.41 -1.70 39.47
C ASN A 265 -38.62 -0.82 39.83
N PRO A 266 -39.84 -1.38 39.91
CA PRO A 266 -41.04 -0.63 40.28
C PRO A 266 -41.08 -0.24 41.77
N ASP A 267 -40.13 -0.69 42.60
CA ASP A 267 -40.19 -0.52 44.07
C ASP A 267 -39.55 0.79 44.58
N ILE A 268 -39.35 1.80 43.73
CA ILE A 268 -38.93 3.15 44.14
C ILE A 268 -39.95 4.16 43.62
N GLN A 269 -41.11 4.24 44.28
CA GLN A 269 -42.02 5.39 44.26
C GLN A 269 -42.38 5.78 45.69
#